data_AF-A0AAN7AQW8-F1
#
_entry.id   AF-A0AAN7AQW8-F1
#
_cell.length_a   1.000
_cell.length_b   1.000
_cell.length_c   1.000
_cell.angle_alpha   90.00
_cell.angle_beta   90.00
_cell.angle_gamma   90.00
#
_symmetry.space_group_name_H-M   'P 1'
#
loop_
_entity.id
_entity.type
_entity.pdbx_description
1 polymer ?
#
loop_
_entity_poly.entity_id
_entity_poly.type
_entity_poly.pdbx_seq_one_letter_code
_entity_poly.pdbx_strand_id
1 'polypeptide(L)'
;MQLTTVLLALAGTALAAPALEARDTVSAMAPAPQWAIKSFTRTCNKNDTSCHVTFGVDTQSGAPVTNCAYTVTGAPASRAQTNGVTCGPYTLSSSWSGHFGEGNGFTTWSLVDWSKKQIVWPAYADWELVNGKAVVPDKSYAPQTLA
;
A
#
# COMPACT_ATOMS: atom_id res chain seq x y z
N MET A 1 -40.76 -70.60 17.03
CA MET A 1 -39.51 -70.12 16.41
C MET A 1 -39.37 -68.65 16.75
N GLN A 2 -38.31 -68.30 17.47
CA GLN A 2 -38.00 -66.97 17.99
C GLN A 2 -37.48 -66.07 16.86
N LEU A 3 -37.95 -64.81 16.81
CA LEU A 3 -37.34 -63.75 16.01
C LEU A 3 -36.88 -62.65 16.97
N THR A 4 -35.62 -62.76 17.38
CA THR A 4 -34.92 -61.81 18.24
C THR A 4 -34.62 -60.55 17.42
N THR A 5 -35.23 -59.42 17.77
CA THR A 5 -34.98 -58.13 17.11
C THR A 5 -33.94 -57.36 17.93
N VAL A 6 -32.75 -57.15 17.37
CA VAL A 6 -31.68 -56.39 18.01
C VAL A 6 -31.82 -54.92 17.63
N LEU A 7 -32.08 -54.05 18.60
CA LEU A 7 -32.03 -52.59 18.45
C LEU A 7 -30.60 -52.11 18.73
N LEU A 8 -29.89 -51.64 17.69
CA LEU A 8 -28.64 -50.88 17.86
C LEU A 8 -28.98 -49.39 18.05
N ALA A 9 -28.74 -48.87 19.26
CA ALA A 9 -28.74 -47.45 19.53
C ALA A 9 -27.37 -46.85 19.18
N LEU A 10 -27.30 -45.97 18.16
CA LEU A 10 -26.12 -45.16 17.88
C LEU A 10 -26.16 -43.90 18.74
N ALA A 11 -25.29 -43.85 19.76
CA ALA A 11 -25.03 -42.64 20.53
C ALA A 11 -24.26 -41.64 19.66
N GLY A 12 -24.93 -40.59 19.19
CA GLY A 12 -24.29 -39.46 18.52
C GLY A 12 -23.53 -38.61 19.55
N THR A 13 -22.21 -38.62 19.51
CA THR A 13 -21.38 -37.68 20.24
C THR A 13 -21.44 -36.31 19.55
N ALA A 14 -22.29 -35.41 20.05
CA ALA A 14 -22.22 -34.01 19.69
C ALA A 14 -20.90 -33.44 20.23
N LEU A 15 -19.90 -33.30 19.35
CA LEU A 15 -18.71 -32.52 19.63
C LEU A 15 -19.15 -31.05 19.70
N ALA A 16 -19.28 -30.51 20.91
CA ALA A 16 -19.39 -29.07 21.11
C ALA A 16 -18.08 -28.44 20.61
N ALA A 17 -18.12 -27.84 19.42
CA ALA A 17 -17.03 -27.01 18.94
C ALA A 17 -16.87 -25.82 19.91
N PRO A 18 -15.66 -25.52 20.40
CA PRO A 18 -15.46 -24.34 21.22
C PRO A 18 -15.87 -23.12 20.41
N ALA A 19 -16.74 -22.28 20.99
CA ALA A 19 -17.05 -20.99 20.44
C ALA A 19 -15.72 -20.20 20.34
N LEU A 20 -15.33 -19.84 19.12
CA LEU A 20 -14.26 -18.87 18.91
C LEU A 20 -14.79 -17.54 19.46
N GLU A 21 -14.46 -17.24 20.71
CA GLU A 21 -14.58 -15.91 21.30
C GLU A 21 -14.03 -14.92 20.26
N ALA A 22 -14.88 -14.01 19.78
CA ALA A 22 -14.49 -12.99 18.84
C ALA A 22 -13.42 -12.12 19.50
N ARG A 23 -12.15 -12.35 19.16
CA ARG A 23 -11.08 -11.44 19.54
C ARG A 23 -11.38 -10.11 18.87
N ASP A 24 -11.43 -9.03 19.65
CA ASP A 24 -11.50 -7.68 19.12
C ASP A 24 -10.41 -7.51 18.06
N THR A 25 -10.85 -7.29 16.82
CA THR A 25 -9.93 -7.17 15.69
C THR A 25 -9.28 -5.78 15.75
N VAL A 26 -8.02 -5.72 16.16
CA VAL A 26 -7.24 -4.48 16.11
C VAL A 26 -6.69 -4.32 14.70
N SER A 27 -7.23 -3.35 13.96
CA SER A 27 -6.76 -2.98 12.62
C SER A 27 -5.98 -1.67 12.68
N ALA A 28 -4.79 -1.64 12.08
CA ALA A 28 -4.02 -0.42 11.87
C ALA A 28 -4.56 0.43 10.69
N MET A 29 -5.52 -0.09 9.94
CA MET A 29 -6.10 0.59 8.79
C MET A 29 -7.11 1.64 9.24
N ALA A 30 -7.05 2.82 8.64
CA ALA A 30 -8.07 3.84 8.85
C ALA A 30 -9.39 3.40 8.23
N PRO A 31 -10.55 3.70 8.87
CA PRO A 31 -11.87 3.46 8.30
C PRO A 31 -12.19 4.52 7.22
N ALA A 32 -11.40 4.56 6.16
CA ALA A 32 -11.50 5.52 5.07
C ALA A 32 -11.31 4.82 3.70
N PRO A 33 -11.80 5.42 2.59
CA PRO A 33 -11.55 4.91 1.25
C PRO A 33 -10.05 4.80 0.95
N GLN A 34 -9.71 3.94 -0.01
CA GLN A 34 -8.33 3.82 -0.48
C GLN A 34 -7.89 5.11 -1.18
N TRP A 35 -6.60 5.40 -1.11
CA TRP A 35 -6.01 6.48 -1.89
C TRP A 35 -5.46 5.89 -3.18
N ALA A 36 -5.99 6.35 -4.32
CA ALA A 36 -5.46 6.02 -5.62
C ALA A 36 -4.34 7.00 -5.98
N ILE A 37 -3.18 6.47 -6.33
CA ILE A 37 -2.04 7.23 -6.83
C ILE A 37 -2.12 7.23 -8.35
N LYS A 38 -2.47 8.39 -8.89
CA LYS A 38 -2.85 8.60 -10.29
C LYS A 38 -1.63 8.98 -11.12
N SER A 39 -1.46 8.33 -12.26
CA SER A 39 -0.48 8.68 -13.30
C SER A 39 0.96 8.82 -12.77
N PHE A 40 1.35 7.94 -11.84
CA PHE A 40 2.67 8.00 -11.22
C PHE A 40 3.76 7.86 -12.27
N THR A 41 4.59 8.89 -12.41
CA THR A 41 5.63 8.99 -13.44
C THR A 41 6.93 9.43 -12.80
N ARG A 42 8.03 8.74 -13.14
CA ARG A 42 9.40 9.15 -12.80
C ARG A 42 10.17 9.36 -14.11
N THR A 43 10.73 10.56 -14.27
CA THR A 43 11.56 10.93 -15.43
C THR A 43 12.94 11.34 -14.98
N CYS A 44 13.90 10.46 -15.17
CA CYS A 44 15.32 10.68 -14.91
C CYS A 44 16.04 11.17 -16.16
N ASN A 45 17.02 12.05 -15.97
CA ASN A 45 17.95 12.43 -17.01
C ASN A 45 18.86 11.24 -17.40
N LYS A 46 19.57 11.36 -18.52
CA LYS A 46 20.41 10.28 -19.07
C LYS A 46 21.48 9.76 -18.10
N ASN A 47 22.01 10.63 -17.25
CA ASN A 47 23.08 10.29 -16.31
C ASN A 47 22.55 9.82 -14.95
N ASP A 48 21.23 9.74 -14.78
CA ASP A 48 20.56 9.44 -13.51
C ASP A 48 21.07 10.31 -12.35
N THR A 49 21.26 11.61 -12.62
CA THR A 49 21.67 12.59 -11.60
C THR A 49 20.53 13.46 -11.11
N SER A 50 19.41 13.44 -11.83
CA SER A 50 18.19 14.16 -11.49
C SER A 50 17.00 13.40 -12.03
N CYS A 51 15.99 13.19 -11.18
CA CYS A 51 14.70 12.61 -11.56
C CYS A 51 13.57 13.54 -11.14
N HIS A 52 12.66 13.81 -12.07
CA HIS A 52 11.39 14.48 -11.80
C HIS A 52 10.30 13.44 -11.56
N VAL A 53 9.58 13.56 -10.46
CA VAL A 53 8.50 12.65 -10.07
C VAL A 53 7.18 13.42 -10.04
N THR A 54 6.14 12.87 -10.67
CA THR A 54 4.80 13.44 -10.71
C THR A 54 3.73 12.39 -10.47
N PHE A 55 2.68 12.73 -9.72
CA PHE A 55 1.49 11.90 -9.55
C PHE A 55 0.32 12.73 -8.99
N GLY A 56 -0.89 12.19 -9.07
CA GLY A 56 -2.07 12.70 -8.36
C GLY A 56 -2.42 11.83 -7.15
N VAL A 57 -2.87 12.43 -6.06
CA VAL A 57 -3.45 11.76 -4.90
C VAL A 57 -4.96 11.92 -4.93
N ASP A 58 -5.66 10.83 -5.20
CA ASP A 58 -7.12 10.75 -5.16
C ASP A 58 -7.53 9.94 -3.93
N THR A 59 -8.10 10.60 -2.92
CA THR A 59 -8.54 9.94 -1.69
C THR A 59 -9.86 9.20 -1.84
N GLN A 60 -10.48 9.22 -3.03
CA GLN A 60 -11.77 8.61 -3.34
C GLN A 60 -12.90 9.03 -2.37
N SER A 61 -12.74 10.19 -1.74
CA SER A 61 -13.70 10.78 -0.81
C SER A 61 -14.62 11.83 -1.45
N GLY A 62 -14.47 12.04 -2.77
CA GLY A 62 -15.11 13.13 -3.52
C GLY A 62 -14.33 14.45 -3.49
N ALA A 63 -13.23 14.54 -2.74
CA ALA A 63 -12.31 15.66 -2.79
C ALA A 63 -11.56 15.73 -4.15
N PRO A 64 -11.17 16.94 -4.62
CA PRO A 64 -10.35 17.06 -5.82
C PRO A 64 -9.01 16.31 -5.70
N VAL A 65 -8.53 15.77 -6.82
CA VAL A 65 -7.21 15.14 -6.90
C VAL A 65 -6.13 16.17 -6.60
N THR A 66 -5.25 15.87 -5.66
CA THR A 66 -4.10 16.72 -5.34
C THR A 66 -2.90 16.28 -6.17
N ASN A 67 -2.39 17.15 -7.04
CA ASN A 67 -1.18 16.86 -7.81
C ASN A 67 0.07 17.10 -6.97
N CYS A 68 1.04 16.19 -7.09
CA CYS A 68 2.34 16.26 -6.48
C CYS A 68 3.41 16.23 -7.57
N ALA A 69 4.37 17.14 -7.49
CA ALA A 69 5.50 17.20 -8.40
C ALA A 69 6.74 17.65 -7.64
N TYR A 70 7.85 16.92 -7.79
CA TYR A 70 9.12 17.30 -7.18
C TYR A 70 10.29 16.72 -7.98
N THR A 71 11.47 17.27 -7.74
CA THR A 71 12.72 16.79 -8.32
C THR A 71 13.61 16.27 -7.22
N VAL A 72 14.18 15.09 -7.43
CA VAL A 72 15.20 14.49 -6.57
C VAL A 72 16.51 14.42 -7.35
N THR A 73 17.61 14.77 -6.68
CA THR A 73 18.97 14.70 -7.23
C THR A 73 19.79 13.70 -6.43
N GLY A 74 20.73 13.02 -7.09
CA GLY A 74 21.57 12.00 -6.47
C GLY A 74 22.50 11.35 -7.48
N ALA A 75 23.19 10.28 -7.08
CA ALA A 75 24.03 9.49 -7.98
C ALA A 75 24.02 8.01 -7.52
N PRO A 76 23.03 7.19 -7.93
CA PRO A 76 21.91 7.53 -8.83
C PRO A 76 20.75 8.26 -8.14
N ALA A 77 20.12 9.21 -8.84
CA ALA A 77 18.95 9.95 -8.40
C ALA A 77 17.69 9.07 -8.33
N SER A 78 17.57 8.07 -9.20
CA SER A 78 16.48 7.09 -9.19
C SER A 78 16.37 6.31 -7.88
N ARG A 79 17.45 6.25 -7.08
CA ARG A 79 17.50 5.54 -5.78
C ARG A 79 17.70 6.47 -4.58
N ALA A 80 17.70 7.78 -4.81
CA ALA A 80 17.93 8.76 -3.76
C ALA A 80 16.72 8.84 -2.81
N GLN A 81 17.02 9.01 -1.52
CA GLN A 81 16.02 9.27 -0.49
C GLN A 81 15.47 10.68 -0.62
N THR A 82 14.17 10.84 -0.38
CA THR A 82 13.51 12.15 -0.27
C THR A 82 12.89 12.28 1.11
N ASN A 83 12.89 13.48 1.69
CA ASN A 83 12.23 13.76 2.96
C ASN A 83 11.65 15.18 2.98
N GLY A 84 10.44 15.34 3.54
CA GLY A 84 9.82 16.64 3.77
C GLY A 84 9.26 17.33 2.52
N VAL A 85 9.03 16.60 1.42
CA VAL A 85 8.36 17.20 0.25
C VAL A 85 6.90 17.46 0.58
N THR A 86 6.41 18.67 0.32
CA THR A 86 5.01 19.03 0.56
C THR A 86 4.25 19.01 -0.76
N CYS A 87 3.11 18.31 -0.78
CA CYS A 87 2.22 18.23 -1.92
C CYS A 87 0.77 18.44 -1.46
N GLY A 88 0.30 19.70 -1.51
CA GLY A 88 -0.98 20.08 -0.92
C GLY A 88 -0.99 19.76 0.58
N PRO A 89 -1.96 18.99 1.10
CA PRO A 89 -2.02 18.61 2.52
C PRO A 89 -1.04 17.48 2.89
N TYR A 90 -0.37 16.87 1.92
CA TYR A 90 0.46 15.69 2.15
C TYR A 90 1.92 16.05 2.39
N THR A 91 2.52 15.44 3.41
CA THR A 91 3.98 15.38 3.56
C THR A 91 4.50 14.07 2.99
N LEU A 92 5.52 14.15 2.13
CA LEU A 92 6.13 13.04 1.43
C LEU A 92 7.56 12.79 1.91
N SER A 93 7.87 11.52 2.11
CA SER A 93 9.24 11.00 2.13
C SER A 93 9.33 9.72 1.29
N SER A 94 10.53 9.30 0.90
CA SER A 94 10.71 8.08 0.12
C SER A 94 12.06 7.43 0.37
N SER A 95 12.13 6.10 0.29
CA SER A 95 13.39 5.37 0.37
C SER A 95 13.41 4.21 -0.63
N TRP A 96 14.58 3.94 -1.19
CA TRP A 96 14.81 2.82 -2.12
C TRP A 96 15.42 1.63 -1.37
N SER A 97 15.02 0.43 -1.76
CA SER A 97 15.58 -0.83 -1.27
C SER A 97 15.94 -1.74 -2.42
N GLY A 98 17.16 -2.29 -2.36
CA GLY A 98 17.65 -3.36 -3.25
C GLY A 98 17.68 -4.73 -2.59
N HIS A 99 16.95 -4.93 -1.50
CA HIS A 99 17.05 -6.13 -0.65
C HIS A 99 16.78 -7.44 -1.42
N PHE A 100 16.01 -7.39 -2.50
CA PHE A 100 15.66 -8.56 -3.32
C PHE A 100 16.64 -8.83 -4.50
N GLY A 101 17.81 -8.18 -4.49
CA GLY A 101 18.87 -8.38 -5.48
C GLY A 101 18.77 -7.44 -6.69
N GLU A 102 19.73 -7.60 -7.61
CA GLU A 102 19.86 -6.75 -8.79
C GLU A 102 18.62 -6.83 -9.69
N GLY A 103 18.13 -5.68 -10.16
CA GLY A 103 16.91 -5.58 -10.99
C GLY A 103 15.60 -5.69 -10.22
N ASN A 104 15.62 -6.10 -8.94
CA ASN A 104 14.42 -6.26 -8.09
C ASN A 104 14.32 -5.16 -7.02
N GLY A 105 14.91 -4.00 -7.30
CA GLY A 105 14.79 -2.82 -6.44
C GLY A 105 13.39 -2.23 -6.46
N PHE A 106 13.05 -1.51 -5.40
CA PHE A 106 11.80 -0.77 -5.32
C PHE A 106 11.98 0.49 -4.47
N THR A 107 11.13 1.48 -4.73
CA THR A 107 11.01 2.66 -3.87
C THR A 107 9.67 2.64 -3.18
N THR A 108 9.67 2.91 -1.87
CA THR A 108 8.46 3.15 -1.09
C THR A 108 8.39 4.63 -0.74
N TRP A 109 7.21 5.20 -0.92
CA TRP A 109 6.85 6.54 -0.49
C TRP A 109 6.04 6.46 0.80
N SER A 110 6.24 7.43 1.69
CA SER A 110 5.32 7.78 2.75
C SER A 110 4.53 8.99 2.29
N LEU A 111 3.19 8.91 2.29
CA LEU A 111 2.33 10.06 2.08
C LEU A 111 1.47 10.27 3.31
N VAL A 112 1.74 11.33 4.05
CA VAL A 112 1.07 11.62 5.33
C VAL A 112 0.14 12.80 5.19
N ASP A 113 -1.14 12.61 5.52
CA ASP A 113 -2.07 13.69 5.82
C ASP A 113 -2.12 13.86 7.35
N TRP A 114 -1.36 14.83 7.86
CA TRP A 114 -1.29 15.11 9.30
C TRP A 114 -2.61 15.63 9.86
N SER A 115 -3.43 16.30 9.05
CA SER A 115 -4.73 16.83 9.49
C SER A 115 -5.72 15.69 9.79
N LYS A 116 -5.67 14.63 8.97
CA LYS A 116 -6.49 13.42 9.16
C LYS A 116 -5.81 12.32 9.97
N LYS A 117 -4.54 12.53 10.35
CA LYS A 117 -3.67 11.48 10.93
C LYS A 117 -3.68 10.20 10.10
N GLN A 118 -3.55 10.33 8.78
CA GLN A 118 -3.57 9.19 7.86
C GLN A 118 -2.28 9.08 7.07
N ILE A 119 -1.88 7.85 6.76
CA ILE A 119 -0.69 7.56 5.98
C ILE A 119 -0.95 6.44 4.97
N VAL A 120 -0.45 6.58 3.75
CA VAL A 120 -0.31 5.46 2.80
C VAL A 120 1.14 5.25 2.43
N TRP A 121 1.46 4.01 2.02
CA TRP A 121 2.81 3.61 1.62
C TRP A 121 2.88 3.15 0.16
N PRO A 122 2.77 4.06 -0.83
CA PRO A 122 2.89 3.67 -2.22
C PRO A 122 4.26 3.06 -2.49
N ALA A 123 4.27 1.89 -3.13
CA ALA A 123 5.50 1.21 -3.49
C ALA A 123 5.47 0.81 -4.97
N TYR A 124 6.59 1.06 -5.64
CA TYR A 124 6.78 0.74 -7.05
C TYR A 124 8.13 0.06 -7.22
N ALA A 125 8.12 -1.09 -7.88
CA ALA A 125 9.33 -1.75 -8.29
C ALA A 125 10.00 -0.97 -9.44
N ASP A 126 11.32 -1.06 -9.56
CA ASP A 126 12.06 -0.32 -10.58
C ASP A 126 11.61 -0.68 -12.00
N TRP A 127 11.17 -1.92 -12.24
CA TRP A 127 10.64 -2.37 -13.53
C TRP A 127 9.28 -1.76 -13.88
N GLU A 128 8.51 -1.28 -12.89
CA GLU A 128 7.26 -0.54 -13.13
C GLU A 128 7.53 0.90 -13.54
N LEU A 129 8.63 1.47 -13.04
CA LEU A 129 9.00 2.87 -13.22
C LEU A 129 9.79 3.09 -14.51
N VAL A 130 9.17 2.72 -15.64
CA VAL A 130 9.72 2.98 -16.98
C VAL A 130 9.87 4.49 -17.18
N ASN A 131 11.09 4.91 -17.53
CA ASN A 131 11.46 6.33 -17.58
C ASN A 131 10.49 7.17 -18.41
N GLY A 132 9.89 8.19 -17.80
CA GLY A 132 8.96 9.12 -18.45
C GLY A 132 7.59 8.55 -18.80
N LYS A 133 7.28 7.32 -18.37
CA LYS A 133 5.96 6.71 -18.56
C LYS A 133 5.21 6.62 -17.24
N ALA A 134 3.92 6.90 -17.30
CA ALA A 134 3.03 6.66 -16.18
C ALA A 134 2.89 5.15 -15.93
N VAL A 135 2.90 4.76 -14.67
CA VAL A 135 2.52 3.40 -14.26
C VAL A 135 1.05 3.17 -14.57
N VAL A 136 0.75 2.05 -15.22
CA VAL A 136 -0.62 1.64 -15.57
C VAL A 136 -0.81 0.17 -15.19
N PRO A 137 -1.90 -0.19 -14.49
CA PRO A 137 -2.93 0.69 -13.95
C PRO A 137 -2.42 1.54 -12.77
N ASP A 138 -3.16 2.59 -12.44
CA ASP A 138 -2.99 3.32 -11.17
C ASP A 138 -3.13 2.35 -10.00
N LYS A 139 -2.39 2.60 -8.92
CA LYS A 139 -2.39 1.75 -7.73
C LYS A 139 -3.14 2.43 -6.58
N SER A 140 -3.92 1.64 -5.85
CA SER A 140 -4.66 2.10 -4.67
C SER A 140 -4.08 1.50 -3.39
N TYR A 141 -4.02 2.32 -2.35
CA TYR A 141 -3.45 1.96 -1.06
C TYR A 141 -4.44 2.32 0.04
N ALA A 142 -4.71 1.37 0.93
CA ALA A 142 -5.57 1.63 2.06
C ALA A 142 -4.79 2.46 3.11
N PRO A 143 -5.34 3.61 3.57
CA PRO A 143 -4.67 4.44 4.56
C PRO A 143 -4.61 3.73 5.93
N GLN A 144 -3.53 3.96 6.66
CA GLN A 144 -3.41 3.63 8.08
C GLN A 144 -3.67 4.84 8.94
N THR A 145 -4.15 4.62 10.16
CA THR A 145 -4.28 5.68 11.17
C THR A 145 -2.95 5.86 11.89
N LEU A 146 -2.47 7.10 11.99
CA LEU A 146 -1.35 7.48 12.84
C LEU A 146 -1.83 7.69 14.27
N ALA A 147 -1.04 7.23 15.25
CA ALA A 147 -1.31 7.46 16.67
C ALA A 147 -1.21 8.96 17.02
#